data_AF-A0A7Y3F5X5-F1
#
_entry.id   AF-A0A7Y3F5X5-F1
#
_cell.length_a   1.000
_cell.length_b   1.000
_cell.length_c   1.000
_cell.angle_alpha   90.00
_cell.angle_beta   90.00
_cell.angle_gamma   90.00
#
_symmetry.space_group_name_H-M   'P 1'
#
loop_
_entity.id
_entity.type
_entity.pdbx_description
1 polymer ?
#
loop_
_entity_poly.entity_id
_entity_poly.type
_entity_poly.pdbx_seq_one_letter_code
_entity_poly.pdbx_strand_id
1 'polypeptide(L)'
;MSRRDRLFRTLLIFTTSACISVSALAAPKQMGMRVDNRTVDREAMKSERKAYHQWLVSERVAAAGANRLVVKPSAAEIAMVDNAPQQFPEIAGFTQDVNVDVSFRKINLSKLKGRAHRMQHGALEQTADGGYVYTTEISSPGAVALRVQFAGFSLPAGTAMYLYNGEGQVFGPYSGRGPLGNGEFDSNTLSGDTVTLQLRHTGPASEGALRDTRFRIVALGHIRPRFMAGECGYNADCVTNAKCDSDNAVADAENAVAHMLYRSGRGYYICSGGLINDSDETNSLPLFLTANHCISRGREASSLEAFFKFAASGCGDTSLCQASYDSLRSNFDRTLGASIVSTGSAADYTLLRLSEAAPAGSAFLGWNAEDVAFSNGAMLHRISHPQGAPQSYSSHVVDTSAGQCQSWPRGDRIYSRDVVGATEGGSSGSPVVNSAGEIVGQLSGACGTNLNDNCDAQNNATVDGAFAAYFGEVESFLAPGGGGGCNVTEVIETSCSDGQDNDCDGDTDAADSDCATGGGAPGTACQVNSDCASNKCKGKPGAMTCR
;
A
#
# COMPACT_ATOMS: atom_id res chain seq x y z
N MET A 1 16.93 -78.87 45.04
CA MET A 1 17.35 -78.76 46.46
C MET A 1 17.76 -77.30 46.67
N SER A 2 17.29 -76.44 47.58
CA SER A 2 16.33 -76.41 48.71
C SER A 2 16.00 -74.90 48.92
N ARG A 3 14.77 -74.41 48.67
CA ARG A 3 13.73 -73.94 49.62
C ARG A 3 14.12 -73.08 50.86
N ARG A 4 13.30 -72.00 51.01
CA ARG A 4 12.75 -71.28 52.21
C ARG A 4 13.47 -69.99 52.67
N ASP A 5 12.83 -68.81 52.50
CA ASP A 5 11.90 -68.07 53.41
C ASP A 5 12.69 -67.00 54.23
N ARG A 6 12.35 -65.72 54.48
CA ARG A 6 11.07 -64.99 54.63
C ARG A 6 11.35 -63.46 54.86
N LEU A 7 10.36 -62.64 54.46
CA LEU A 7 9.80 -61.39 55.07
C LEU A 7 10.63 -60.11 55.34
N PHE A 8 10.20 -59.05 54.63
CA PHE A 8 9.78 -57.70 55.07
C PHE A 8 10.70 -56.82 55.93
N ARG A 9 11.08 -55.67 55.35
CA ARG A 9 10.88 -54.34 55.97
C ARG A 9 10.94 -53.23 54.92
N THR A 10 9.79 -52.58 54.74
CA THR A 10 9.61 -51.32 54.03
C THR A 10 10.27 -50.19 54.81
N LEU A 11 11.16 -49.41 54.18
CA LEU A 11 11.59 -48.11 54.71
C LEU A 11 11.70 -47.12 53.54
N LEU A 12 10.88 -46.07 53.62
CA LEU A 12 10.89 -44.91 52.74
C LEU A 12 12.30 -44.29 52.68
N ILE A 13 12.78 -44.03 51.47
CA ILE A 13 13.82 -43.03 51.23
C ILE A 13 13.30 -42.08 50.15
N PHE A 14 13.18 -40.82 50.53
CA PHE A 14 12.94 -39.69 49.66
C PHE A 14 14.08 -39.54 48.66
N THR A 15 13.78 -39.59 47.37
CA THR A 15 14.66 -39.05 46.33
C THR A 15 13.87 -38.05 45.49
N THR A 16 14.16 -36.78 45.72
CA THR A 16 13.79 -35.64 44.89
C THR A 16 14.39 -35.83 43.49
N SER A 17 13.56 -36.25 42.53
CA SER A 17 13.90 -36.13 41.11
C SER A 17 13.40 -34.77 40.63
N ALA A 18 14.34 -33.89 40.33
CA ALA A 18 14.11 -32.61 39.70
C ALA A 18 13.35 -32.82 38.38
N CYS A 19 12.20 -32.17 38.24
CA CYS A 19 11.60 -31.92 36.94
C CYS A 19 12.59 -31.06 36.16
N ILE A 20 13.25 -31.65 35.18
CA ILE A 20 13.88 -30.91 34.09
C ILE A 20 12.73 -30.26 33.34
N SER A 21 12.51 -28.97 33.60
CA SER A 21 11.70 -28.11 32.77
C SER A 21 12.30 -28.16 31.36
N VAL A 22 11.62 -28.85 30.45
CA VAL A 22 11.85 -28.74 29.02
C VAL A 22 11.61 -27.27 28.70
N SER A 23 12.69 -26.53 28.45
CA SER A 23 12.63 -25.20 27.90
C SER A 23 11.68 -25.23 26.71
N ALA A 24 10.66 -24.40 26.72
CA ALA A 24 9.85 -24.14 25.54
C ALA A 24 10.83 -23.81 24.40
N LEU A 25 10.95 -24.71 23.42
CA LEU A 25 11.56 -24.38 22.16
C LEU A 25 10.73 -23.22 21.62
N ALA A 26 11.35 -22.04 21.49
CA ALA A 26 10.71 -20.92 20.82
C ALA A 26 10.19 -21.44 19.47
N ALA A 27 8.91 -21.16 19.18
CA ALA A 27 8.34 -21.49 17.88
C ALA A 27 9.25 -20.88 16.79
N PRO A 28 9.49 -21.58 15.66
CA PRO A 28 10.30 -21.01 14.59
C PRO A 28 9.70 -19.67 14.16
N LYS A 29 10.51 -18.61 14.17
CA LYS A 29 10.12 -17.27 13.68
C LYS A 29 10.18 -17.21 12.16
N GLN A 30 9.48 -18.15 11.54
CA GLN A 30 9.45 -18.37 10.10
C GLN A 30 8.01 -18.68 9.68
N MET A 31 7.58 -18.06 8.58
CA MET A 31 6.27 -18.25 7.99
C MET A 31 6.43 -18.60 6.52
N GLY A 32 5.64 -19.56 6.04
CA GLY A 32 5.60 -19.92 4.63
C GLY A 32 4.85 -18.89 3.78
N MET A 33 5.02 -19.00 2.47
CA MET A 33 4.32 -18.19 1.47
C MET A 33 2.87 -18.67 1.28
N ARG A 34 1.98 -17.76 0.91
CA ARG A 34 0.57 -18.06 0.61
C ARG A 34 0.11 -17.37 -0.67
N VAL A 35 -0.66 -18.06 -1.51
CA VAL A 35 -1.18 -17.51 -2.77
C VAL A 35 -2.69 -17.26 -2.66
N ASP A 36 -3.13 -16.09 -3.12
CA ASP A 36 -4.56 -15.82 -3.31
C ASP A 36 -5.10 -16.51 -4.57
N ASN A 37 -5.75 -17.65 -4.35
CA ASN A 37 -6.30 -18.51 -5.41
C ASN A 37 -7.65 -18.03 -5.99
N ARG A 38 -8.09 -16.80 -5.73
CA ARG A 38 -9.29 -16.25 -6.40
C ARG A 38 -9.10 -16.29 -7.92
N THR A 39 -9.97 -17.00 -8.63
CA THR A 39 -9.99 -17.01 -10.09
C THR A 39 -10.86 -15.86 -10.61
N VAL A 40 -10.31 -15.03 -11.49
CA VAL A 40 -11.04 -13.93 -12.13
C VAL A 40 -11.02 -14.12 -13.65
N ASP A 41 -12.18 -14.04 -14.29
CA ASP A 41 -12.28 -14.04 -15.76
C ASP A 41 -11.82 -12.68 -16.30
N ARG A 42 -10.53 -12.62 -16.67
CA ARG A 42 -9.89 -11.41 -17.16
C ARG A 42 -10.50 -10.91 -18.47
N GLU A 43 -10.98 -11.80 -19.34
CA GLU A 43 -11.59 -11.39 -20.61
C GLU A 43 -12.99 -10.84 -20.40
N ALA A 44 -13.79 -11.44 -19.51
CA ALA A 44 -15.07 -10.87 -19.09
C ALA A 44 -14.87 -9.48 -18.47
N MET A 45 -13.93 -9.31 -17.53
CA MET A 45 -13.63 -8.02 -16.89
C MET A 45 -13.20 -6.95 -17.91
N LYS A 46 -12.36 -7.31 -18.90
CA LYS A 46 -11.99 -6.40 -19.99
C LYS A 46 -13.20 -5.99 -20.83
N SER A 47 -14.07 -6.95 -21.17
CA SER A 47 -15.28 -6.72 -21.95
C SER A 47 -16.25 -5.80 -21.20
N GLU A 48 -16.48 -6.06 -19.91
CA GLU A 48 -17.30 -5.24 -19.03
C GLU A 48 -16.74 -3.82 -18.92
N ARG A 49 -15.44 -3.66 -18.66
CA ARG A 49 -14.79 -2.33 -18.60
C ARG A 49 -14.94 -1.57 -19.92
N LYS A 50 -14.81 -2.25 -21.06
CA LYS A 50 -15.01 -1.65 -22.38
C LYS A 50 -16.45 -1.20 -22.58
N ALA A 51 -17.43 -2.05 -22.27
CA ALA A 51 -18.85 -1.68 -22.34
C ALA A 51 -19.17 -0.51 -21.40
N TYR A 52 -18.56 -0.49 -20.22
CA TYR A 52 -18.72 0.54 -19.23
C TYR A 52 -18.11 1.89 -19.67
N HIS A 53 -16.91 1.86 -20.25
CA HIS A 53 -16.30 3.04 -20.89
C HIS A 53 -17.19 3.59 -22.00
N GLN A 54 -17.71 2.73 -22.87
CA GLN A 54 -18.61 3.14 -23.95
C GLN A 54 -19.89 3.79 -23.41
N TRP A 55 -20.45 3.25 -22.33
CA TRP A 55 -21.60 3.85 -21.63
C TRP A 55 -21.27 5.26 -21.09
N LEU A 56 -20.14 5.42 -20.38
CA LEU A 56 -19.70 6.74 -19.89
C LEU A 56 -19.50 7.74 -21.03
N VAL A 57 -18.88 7.31 -22.13
CA VAL A 57 -18.70 8.15 -23.33
C VAL A 57 -20.05 8.57 -23.91
N SER A 58 -21.05 7.68 -23.91
CA SER A 58 -22.40 7.98 -24.41
C SER A 58 -23.19 8.95 -23.54
N GLU A 59 -22.97 8.94 -22.22
CA GLU A 59 -23.61 9.86 -21.25
C GLU A 59 -22.88 11.20 -21.15
N ARG A 60 -21.77 11.39 -21.88
CA ARG A 60 -20.94 12.59 -21.80
C ARG A 60 -21.69 13.84 -22.26
N VAL A 61 -21.61 14.92 -21.48
CA VAL A 61 -22.16 16.23 -21.89
C VAL A 61 -21.30 16.82 -23.00
N ALA A 62 -21.78 16.78 -24.26
CA ALA A 62 -21.03 17.27 -25.43
C ALA A 62 -20.57 18.74 -25.30
N ALA A 63 -21.35 19.57 -24.59
CA ALA A 63 -21.00 20.96 -24.34
C ALA A 63 -19.73 21.15 -23.50
N ALA A 64 -19.28 20.14 -22.74
CA ALA A 64 -18.15 20.23 -21.83
C ALA A 64 -16.80 20.52 -22.52
N GLY A 65 -16.59 20.01 -23.74
CA GLY A 65 -15.31 20.12 -24.46
C GLY A 65 -14.89 21.56 -24.78
N ALA A 66 -15.83 22.51 -24.80
CA ALA A 66 -15.52 23.92 -25.03
C ALA A 66 -14.87 24.61 -23.81
N ASN A 67 -15.09 24.07 -22.59
CA ASN A 67 -14.68 24.66 -21.32
C ASN A 67 -13.79 23.67 -20.54
N ARG A 68 -12.78 23.11 -21.20
CA ARG A 68 -11.81 22.22 -20.56
C ARG A 68 -10.88 22.99 -19.62
N LEU A 69 -10.44 22.33 -18.55
CA LEU A 69 -9.41 22.83 -17.64
C LEU A 69 -8.04 22.45 -18.21
N VAL A 70 -7.25 23.44 -18.62
CA VAL A 70 -5.87 23.20 -19.10
C VAL A 70 -4.89 23.73 -18.06
N VAL A 71 -4.09 22.84 -17.48
CA VAL A 71 -3.07 23.14 -16.48
C VAL A 71 -1.71 23.02 -17.16
N LYS A 72 -1.01 24.13 -17.39
CA LYS A 72 0.25 24.10 -18.16
C LYS A 72 1.44 23.96 -17.22
N PRO A 73 2.30 22.94 -17.40
CA PRO A 73 3.55 22.84 -16.65
C PRO A 73 4.53 23.94 -17.05
N SER A 74 5.30 24.44 -16.10
CA SER A 74 6.44 25.30 -16.36
C SER A 74 7.65 24.47 -16.81
N ALA A 75 8.55 25.10 -17.58
CA ALA A 75 9.81 24.46 -17.95
C ALA A 75 10.66 24.06 -16.73
N ALA A 76 10.57 24.82 -15.63
CA ALA A 76 11.27 24.53 -14.38
C ALA A 76 10.72 23.26 -13.70
N GLU A 77 9.40 23.08 -13.66
CA GLU A 77 8.78 21.86 -13.11
C GLU A 77 9.14 20.63 -13.94
N ILE A 78 9.15 20.74 -15.27
CA ILE A 78 9.59 19.66 -16.16
C ILE A 78 11.07 19.33 -15.92
N ALA A 79 11.94 20.36 -15.92
CA ALA A 79 13.37 20.18 -15.72
C ALA A 79 13.72 19.59 -14.35
N MET A 80 12.93 19.88 -13.31
CA MET A 80 13.10 19.31 -11.97
C MET A 80 12.99 17.79 -11.96
N VAL A 81 12.14 17.21 -12.81
CA VAL A 81 11.97 15.75 -12.90
C VAL A 81 12.92 15.15 -13.94
N ASP A 82 12.96 15.72 -15.14
CA ASP A 82 13.74 15.14 -16.25
C ASP A 82 15.25 15.17 -15.96
N ASN A 83 15.73 16.23 -15.32
CA ASN A 83 17.13 16.41 -14.95
C ASN A 83 17.42 16.07 -13.49
N ALA A 84 16.46 15.48 -12.78
CA ALA A 84 16.75 14.94 -11.45
C ALA A 84 17.92 13.97 -11.57
N PRO A 85 18.99 14.11 -10.77
CA PRO A 85 19.98 13.07 -10.68
C PRO A 85 19.29 11.82 -10.15
N GLN A 86 19.83 10.64 -10.44
CA GLN A 86 19.35 9.39 -9.85
C GLN A 86 19.38 9.58 -8.32
N GLN A 87 18.19 9.69 -7.72
CA GLN A 87 18.00 10.03 -6.32
C GLN A 87 17.13 8.95 -5.69
N PHE A 88 17.32 8.75 -4.39
CA PHE A 88 16.50 7.85 -3.59
C PHE A 88 15.61 8.70 -2.68
N PRO A 89 14.26 8.63 -2.78
CA PRO A 89 13.46 7.91 -3.78
C PRO A 89 13.43 8.59 -5.16
N GLU A 90 13.18 7.81 -6.22
CA GLU A 90 13.25 8.27 -7.62
C GLU A 90 12.01 9.08 -7.99
N ILE A 91 12.20 10.28 -8.55
CA ILE A 91 11.10 11.18 -8.90
C ILE A 91 10.53 10.87 -10.29
N ALA A 92 9.21 10.72 -10.37
CA ALA A 92 8.49 10.37 -11.59
C ALA A 92 7.46 11.42 -12.02
N GLY A 93 7.25 12.47 -11.24
CA GLY A 93 6.31 13.53 -11.58
C GLY A 93 6.23 14.63 -10.52
N PHE A 94 5.32 15.57 -10.74
CA PHE A 94 5.09 16.69 -9.84
C PHE A 94 3.60 17.06 -9.76
N THR A 95 3.23 17.80 -8.72
CA THR A 95 1.88 18.34 -8.55
C THR A 95 1.80 19.79 -8.99
N GLN A 96 0.71 20.13 -9.68
CA GLN A 96 0.38 21.48 -10.11
C GLN A 96 -0.87 21.96 -9.39
N ASP A 97 -0.81 23.12 -8.75
CA ASP A 97 -1.94 23.70 -8.03
C ASP A 97 -3.03 24.15 -9.02
N VAL A 98 -4.29 23.78 -8.75
CA VAL A 98 -5.44 24.04 -9.62
C VAL A 98 -6.52 24.86 -8.92
N ASN A 99 -6.95 24.42 -7.73
CA ASN A 99 -7.98 25.05 -6.90
C ASN A 99 -9.29 25.40 -7.63
N VAL A 100 -9.90 24.42 -8.30
CA VAL A 100 -11.22 24.56 -8.95
C VAL A 100 -12.31 23.97 -8.07
N ASP A 101 -13.21 24.83 -7.57
CA ASP A 101 -14.42 24.40 -6.86
C ASP A 101 -15.55 24.04 -7.83
N VAL A 102 -16.04 22.81 -7.76
CA VAL A 102 -17.22 22.36 -8.50
C VAL A 102 -18.38 22.20 -7.53
N SER A 103 -19.40 23.04 -7.69
CA SER A 103 -20.63 22.99 -6.92
C SER A 103 -21.83 23.42 -7.75
N PHE A 104 -22.96 22.76 -7.52
CA PHE A 104 -24.21 23.02 -8.23
C PHE A 104 -25.23 23.80 -7.39
N ARG A 105 -24.83 24.36 -6.24
CA ARG A 105 -25.71 25.08 -5.29
C ARG A 105 -26.54 26.21 -5.91
N LYS A 106 -26.06 26.83 -6.99
CA LYS A 106 -26.72 27.94 -7.69
C LYS A 106 -27.55 27.48 -8.90
N ILE A 107 -27.60 26.18 -9.17
CA ILE A 107 -28.32 25.58 -10.30
C ILE A 107 -29.60 24.96 -9.76
N ASN A 108 -30.71 25.18 -10.46
CA ASN A 108 -31.98 24.51 -10.20
C ASN A 108 -32.18 23.44 -11.27
N LEU A 109 -32.70 22.26 -10.91
CA LEU A 109 -32.92 21.13 -11.81
C LEU A 109 -33.84 21.52 -12.98
N SER A 110 -34.83 22.39 -12.76
CA SER A 110 -35.72 22.89 -13.80
C SER A 110 -34.99 23.60 -14.95
N LYS A 111 -33.79 24.15 -14.71
CA LYS A 111 -32.98 24.82 -15.74
C LYS A 111 -32.21 23.85 -16.64
N LEU A 112 -32.11 22.58 -16.25
CA LEU A 112 -31.39 21.52 -16.98
C LEU A 112 -32.28 20.80 -18.02
N LYS A 113 -33.59 21.03 -17.99
CA LYS A 113 -34.53 20.40 -18.94
C LYS A 113 -34.21 20.81 -20.38
N GLY A 114 -33.83 19.84 -21.20
CA GLY A 114 -33.65 19.98 -22.65
C GLY A 114 -32.43 20.82 -23.08
N ARG A 115 -31.49 21.11 -22.18
CA ARG A 115 -30.23 21.80 -22.53
C ARG A 115 -29.12 21.59 -21.49
N ALA A 116 -27.89 21.49 -21.98
CA ALA A 116 -26.70 21.55 -21.13
C ALA A 116 -26.50 22.94 -20.51
N HIS A 117 -26.24 22.97 -19.20
CA HIS A 117 -25.80 24.13 -18.45
C HIS A 117 -24.28 24.21 -18.44
N ARG A 118 -23.71 25.16 -19.19
CA ARG A 118 -22.26 25.39 -19.24
C ARG A 118 -21.77 26.01 -17.94
N MET A 119 -20.65 25.50 -17.44
CA MET A 119 -19.95 26.03 -16.27
C MET A 119 -18.58 26.57 -16.68
N GLN A 120 -17.86 27.22 -15.76
CA GLN A 120 -16.50 27.72 -16.02
C GLN A 120 -15.59 26.60 -16.52
N HIS A 121 -15.67 25.43 -15.88
CA HIS A 121 -15.03 24.20 -16.30
C HIS A 121 -16.11 23.13 -16.44
N GLY A 122 -16.27 22.59 -17.65
CA GLY A 122 -17.27 21.55 -17.94
C GLY A 122 -18.71 22.03 -18.15
N ALA A 123 -19.63 21.07 -18.17
CA ALA A 123 -21.05 21.30 -18.36
C ALA A 123 -21.89 20.22 -17.63
N LEU A 124 -23.10 20.60 -17.23
CA LEU A 124 -24.07 19.77 -16.51
C LEU A 124 -25.35 19.62 -17.34
N GLU A 125 -25.91 18.42 -17.41
CA GLU A 125 -27.15 18.14 -18.15
C GLU A 125 -28.06 17.19 -17.37
N GLN A 126 -29.37 17.25 -17.62
CA GLN A 126 -30.32 16.29 -17.09
C GLN A 126 -30.30 15.00 -17.92
N THR A 127 -30.37 13.85 -17.26
CA THR A 127 -30.38 12.54 -17.92
C THR A 127 -31.81 11.98 -18.05
N ALA A 128 -32.02 11.03 -18.96
CA ALA A 128 -33.35 10.52 -19.30
C ALA A 128 -34.07 9.82 -18.13
N ASP A 129 -33.31 9.27 -17.19
CA ASP A 129 -33.79 8.66 -15.93
C ASP A 129 -34.20 9.68 -14.86
N GLY A 130 -34.19 10.98 -15.19
CA GLY A 130 -34.50 12.07 -14.25
C GLY A 130 -33.32 12.53 -13.41
N GLY A 131 -32.13 11.96 -13.63
CA GLY A 131 -30.89 12.30 -12.94
C GLY A 131 -30.16 13.48 -13.57
N TYR A 132 -28.86 13.55 -13.31
CA TYR A 132 -27.98 14.52 -13.98
C TYR A 132 -26.58 13.95 -14.20
N VAL A 133 -25.92 14.51 -15.21
CA VAL A 133 -24.53 14.21 -15.54
C VAL A 133 -23.75 15.51 -15.68
N TYR A 134 -22.61 15.59 -15.00
CA TYR A 134 -21.62 16.64 -15.18
C TYR A 134 -20.37 16.06 -15.83
N THR A 135 -19.81 16.77 -16.81
CA THR A 135 -18.57 16.38 -17.47
C THR A 135 -17.61 17.56 -17.48
N THR A 136 -16.33 17.32 -17.19
CA THR A 136 -15.23 18.22 -17.52
C THR A 136 -14.04 17.44 -18.06
N GLU A 137 -13.29 18.05 -18.99
CA GLU A 137 -12.01 17.52 -19.45
C GLU A 137 -10.89 18.32 -18.79
N ILE A 138 -9.88 17.61 -18.28
CA ILE A 138 -8.73 18.17 -17.58
C ILE A 138 -7.49 17.74 -18.37
N SER A 139 -6.63 18.67 -18.76
CA SER A 139 -5.39 18.33 -19.47
C SER A 139 -4.17 19.05 -18.92
N SER A 140 -3.02 18.37 -18.99
CA SER A 140 -1.70 18.94 -18.72
C SER A 140 -0.73 18.52 -19.82
N PRO A 141 -0.52 19.36 -20.85
CA PRO A 141 0.24 19.00 -22.04
C PRO A 141 1.63 18.46 -21.72
N GLY A 142 2.01 17.36 -22.35
CA GLY A 142 3.31 16.71 -22.17
C GLY A 142 3.40 15.78 -20.95
N ALA A 143 2.31 15.61 -20.20
CA ALA A 143 2.21 14.55 -19.21
C ALA A 143 2.07 13.20 -19.93
N VAL A 144 2.63 12.16 -19.34
CA VAL A 144 2.41 10.78 -19.79
C VAL A 144 1.25 10.10 -19.08
N ALA A 145 0.91 10.60 -17.91
CA ALA A 145 -0.25 10.22 -17.13
C ALA A 145 -0.67 11.37 -16.22
N LEU A 146 -1.93 11.37 -15.81
CA LEU A 146 -2.50 12.34 -14.90
C LEU A 146 -3.10 11.69 -13.67
N ARG A 147 -3.03 12.42 -12.55
CA ARG A 147 -3.65 12.02 -11.29
C ARG A 147 -4.37 13.21 -10.66
N VAL A 148 -5.67 13.10 -10.42
CA VAL A 148 -6.48 14.22 -9.93
C VAL A 148 -6.53 14.20 -8.41
N GLN A 149 -6.23 15.33 -7.77
CA GLN A 149 -6.30 15.45 -6.31
C GLN A 149 -7.59 16.18 -5.92
N PHE A 150 -8.37 15.52 -5.06
CA PHE A 150 -9.66 16.02 -4.59
C PHE A 150 -9.58 16.50 -3.14
N ALA A 151 -10.36 17.53 -2.83
CA ALA A 151 -10.68 17.93 -1.46
C ALA A 151 -12.16 18.31 -1.34
N GLY A 152 -12.69 18.20 -0.12
CA GLY A 152 -14.11 18.50 0.16
C GLY A 152 -15.08 17.64 -0.67
N PHE A 153 -14.65 16.47 -1.14
CA PHE A 153 -15.45 15.55 -1.93
C PHE A 153 -16.62 15.03 -1.10
N SER A 154 -17.83 15.29 -1.57
CA SER A 154 -19.06 14.89 -0.90
C SER A 154 -20.15 14.71 -1.94
N LEU A 155 -20.44 13.45 -2.24
CA LEU A 155 -21.47 13.03 -3.18
C LEU A 155 -22.64 12.39 -2.40
N PRO A 156 -23.89 12.78 -2.69
CA PRO A 156 -25.05 12.14 -2.07
C PRO A 156 -25.23 10.70 -2.61
N ALA A 157 -26.08 9.92 -1.94
CA ALA A 157 -26.46 8.60 -2.42
C ALA A 157 -27.02 8.66 -3.85
N GLY A 158 -26.69 7.65 -4.66
CA GLY A 158 -27.03 7.61 -6.09
C GLY A 158 -26.12 8.45 -6.99
N THR A 159 -25.14 9.19 -6.44
CA THR A 159 -24.13 9.93 -7.20
C THR A 159 -22.77 9.24 -7.16
N ALA A 160 -22.16 9.09 -8.33
CA ALA A 160 -20.80 8.58 -8.49
C ALA A 160 -19.99 9.46 -9.43
N MET A 161 -18.68 9.50 -9.22
CA MET A 161 -17.72 10.11 -10.12
C MET A 161 -16.83 9.05 -10.75
N TYR A 162 -16.50 9.27 -12.02
CA TYR A 162 -15.63 8.45 -12.83
C TYR A 162 -14.56 9.33 -13.46
N LEU A 163 -13.36 8.80 -13.56
CA LEU A 163 -12.30 9.35 -14.38
C LEU A 163 -12.01 8.37 -15.51
N TYR A 164 -11.91 8.87 -16.73
CA TYR A 164 -11.58 8.04 -17.88
C TYR A 164 -10.79 8.80 -18.93
N ASN A 165 -10.08 8.07 -19.80
CA ASN A 165 -9.34 8.64 -20.91
C ASN A 165 -9.89 8.16 -22.27
N GLY A 166 -9.28 8.63 -23.37
CA GLY A 166 -9.70 8.26 -24.73
C GLY A 166 -9.39 6.80 -25.11
N GLU A 167 -8.52 6.12 -24.36
CA GLU A 167 -8.01 4.76 -24.65
C GLU A 167 -8.86 3.66 -24.03
N GLY A 168 -9.86 4.00 -23.21
CA GLY A 168 -10.72 3.02 -22.55
C GLY A 168 -10.41 2.79 -21.07
N GLN A 169 -9.45 3.51 -20.47
CA GLN A 169 -9.24 3.45 -19.03
C GLN A 169 -10.42 4.11 -18.31
N VAL A 170 -10.91 3.47 -17.25
CA VAL A 170 -11.98 3.98 -16.39
C VAL A 170 -11.63 3.63 -14.96
N PHE A 171 -11.75 4.61 -14.07
CA PHE A 171 -11.62 4.44 -12.62
C PHE A 171 -12.78 5.11 -11.88
N GLY A 172 -13.07 4.59 -10.69
CA GLY A 172 -14.31 4.81 -9.96
C GLY A 172 -15.20 3.55 -9.97
N PRO A 173 -16.45 3.63 -9.51
CA PRO A 173 -17.12 4.82 -9.00
C PRO A 173 -16.49 5.34 -7.70
N TYR A 174 -16.07 6.61 -7.71
CA TYR A 174 -15.82 7.34 -6.47
C TYR A 174 -17.16 7.88 -5.95
N SER A 175 -17.51 7.59 -4.71
CA SER A 175 -18.81 7.94 -4.12
C SER A 175 -18.65 8.46 -2.70
N GLY A 176 -19.75 8.95 -2.11
CA GLY A 176 -19.76 9.43 -0.72
C GLY A 176 -18.68 10.51 -0.48
N ARG A 177 -17.75 10.22 0.44
CA ARG A 177 -16.62 11.10 0.78
C ARG A 177 -15.28 10.63 0.17
N GLY A 178 -15.34 9.84 -0.89
CA GLY A 178 -14.18 9.24 -1.54
C GLY A 178 -13.64 8.01 -0.80
N PRO A 179 -12.58 7.36 -1.32
CA PRO A 179 -12.07 6.09 -0.82
C PRO A 179 -11.64 6.12 0.65
N LEU A 180 -11.16 7.28 1.13
CA LEU A 180 -10.68 7.46 2.49
C LEU A 180 -11.78 7.94 3.47
N GLY A 181 -13.02 8.13 3.01
CA GLY A 181 -14.14 8.58 3.85
C GLY A 181 -14.05 10.01 4.39
N ASN A 182 -12.95 10.73 4.15
CA ASN A 182 -12.70 12.06 4.72
C ASN A 182 -12.93 13.22 3.72
N GLY A 183 -13.12 12.93 2.43
CA GLY A 183 -13.34 13.92 1.37
C GLY A 183 -12.05 14.42 0.69
N GLU A 184 -10.88 13.88 1.05
CA GLU A 184 -9.59 14.16 0.43
C GLU A 184 -8.99 12.85 -0.11
N PHE A 185 -8.57 12.84 -1.38
CA PHE A 185 -7.86 11.70 -1.95
C PHE A 185 -7.19 12.06 -3.28
N ASP A 186 -6.18 11.29 -3.64
CA ASP A 186 -5.64 11.24 -4.99
C ASP A 186 -6.37 10.13 -5.76
N SER A 187 -6.84 10.42 -6.98
CA SER A 187 -7.47 9.40 -7.82
C SER A 187 -6.47 8.31 -8.23
N ASN A 188 -6.92 7.25 -8.89
CA ASN A 188 -6.05 6.43 -9.73
C ASN A 188 -5.32 7.28 -10.79
N THR A 189 -4.19 6.77 -11.26
CA THR A 189 -3.39 7.35 -12.34
C THR A 189 -3.95 6.89 -13.70
N LEU A 190 -4.24 7.85 -14.59
CA LEU A 190 -4.71 7.58 -15.96
C LEU A 190 -3.64 7.96 -16.98
N SER A 191 -3.42 7.13 -18.00
CA SER A 191 -2.51 7.44 -19.11
C SER A 191 -2.99 8.60 -19.96
N GLY A 192 -2.02 9.24 -20.60
CA GLY A 192 -2.23 10.38 -21.48
C GLY A 192 -2.18 11.71 -20.73
N ASP A 193 -2.20 12.79 -21.51
CA ASP A 193 -2.13 14.16 -21.02
C ASP A 193 -3.50 14.78 -20.76
N THR A 194 -4.58 13.99 -20.92
CA THR A 194 -5.96 14.43 -20.85
C THR A 194 -6.83 13.37 -20.18
N VAL A 195 -7.57 13.77 -19.15
CA VAL A 195 -8.55 12.95 -18.42
C VAL A 195 -9.92 13.59 -18.49
N THR A 196 -10.95 12.78 -18.72
CA THR A 196 -12.35 13.18 -18.55
C THR A 196 -12.82 12.81 -17.16
N LEU A 197 -13.33 13.79 -16.43
CA LEU A 197 -14.07 13.61 -15.20
C LEU A 197 -15.56 13.66 -15.51
N GLN A 198 -16.28 12.61 -15.16
CA GLN A 198 -17.73 12.53 -15.29
C GLN A 198 -18.36 12.19 -13.95
N LEU A 199 -19.34 12.98 -13.54
CA LEU A 199 -20.16 12.73 -12.37
C LEU A 199 -21.57 12.40 -12.82
N ARG A 200 -22.13 11.30 -12.34
CA ARG A 200 -23.47 10.82 -12.68
C ARG A 200 -24.29 10.60 -11.42
N HIS A 201 -25.47 11.21 -11.35
CA HIS A 201 -26.48 10.91 -10.34
C HIS A 201 -27.62 10.13 -10.99
N THR A 202 -27.85 8.88 -10.58
CA THR A 202 -28.82 7.95 -11.18
C THR A 202 -30.20 8.06 -10.54
N GLY A 203 -31.25 8.07 -11.37
CA GLY A 203 -32.64 8.20 -10.93
C GLY A 203 -33.10 9.64 -10.71
N PRO A 204 -34.33 9.86 -10.21
CA PRO A 204 -34.91 11.19 -10.10
C PRO A 204 -34.14 12.04 -9.09
N ALA A 205 -33.38 13.01 -9.59
CA ALA A 205 -32.62 13.92 -8.75
C ALA A 205 -33.54 14.85 -7.95
N SER A 206 -33.20 15.09 -6.69
CA SER A 206 -33.78 16.16 -5.89
C SER A 206 -32.90 17.42 -5.93
N GLU A 207 -33.51 18.59 -5.69
CA GLU A 207 -32.78 19.84 -5.52
C GLU A 207 -31.73 19.74 -4.40
N GLY A 208 -32.01 18.95 -3.35
CA GLY A 208 -31.07 18.67 -2.27
C GLY A 208 -29.84 17.91 -2.76
N ALA A 209 -30.04 16.79 -3.47
CA ALA A 209 -28.94 15.99 -4.03
C ALA A 209 -28.01 16.82 -4.94
N LEU A 210 -28.61 17.68 -5.78
CA LEU A 210 -27.83 18.59 -6.62
C LEU A 210 -27.02 19.61 -5.80
N ARG A 211 -27.64 20.24 -4.78
CA ARG A 211 -26.97 21.22 -3.91
C ARG A 211 -25.87 20.62 -3.03
N ASP A 212 -26.05 19.37 -2.61
CA ASP A 212 -25.14 18.67 -1.71
C ASP A 212 -23.92 18.11 -2.44
N THR A 213 -24.05 17.87 -3.74
CA THR A 213 -22.96 17.47 -4.61
C THR A 213 -21.91 18.58 -4.71
N ARG A 214 -20.72 18.31 -4.18
CA ARG A 214 -19.58 19.23 -4.21
C ARG A 214 -18.26 18.48 -4.15
N PHE A 215 -17.26 19.05 -4.80
CA PHE A 215 -15.87 18.65 -4.71
C PHE A 215 -14.97 19.78 -5.21
N ARG A 216 -13.70 19.75 -4.82
CA ARG A 216 -12.66 20.63 -5.36
C ARG A 216 -11.59 19.81 -6.04
N ILE A 217 -11.16 20.22 -7.22
CA ILE A 217 -9.91 19.76 -7.82
C ILE A 217 -8.82 20.69 -7.27
N VAL A 218 -8.08 20.23 -6.26
CA VAL A 218 -7.07 21.05 -5.59
C VAL A 218 -5.78 21.11 -6.38
N ALA A 219 -5.39 19.99 -6.98
CA ALA A 219 -4.18 19.89 -7.76
C ALA A 219 -4.27 18.78 -8.83
N LEU A 220 -3.32 18.80 -9.74
CA LEU A 220 -3.16 17.81 -10.79
C LEU A 220 -1.73 17.26 -10.75
N GLY A 221 -1.60 15.95 -10.61
CA GLY A 221 -0.35 15.24 -10.79
C GLY A 221 0.00 15.16 -12.28
N HIS A 222 1.11 15.78 -12.65
CA HIS A 222 1.73 15.70 -13.96
C HIS A 222 2.82 14.63 -13.90
N ILE A 223 2.52 13.46 -14.45
CA ILE A 223 3.45 12.34 -14.44
C ILE A 223 4.33 12.40 -15.69
N ARG A 224 5.62 12.11 -15.51
CA ARG A 224 6.67 12.18 -16.53
C ARG A 224 7.13 10.77 -16.94
N PRO A 225 7.87 10.64 -18.05
CA PRO A 225 8.22 9.35 -18.65
C PRO A 225 8.85 8.29 -17.71
N ARG A 226 9.63 8.68 -16.68
CA ARG A 226 10.23 7.71 -15.75
C ARG A 226 9.22 6.90 -14.93
N PHE A 227 7.94 7.28 -14.92
CA PHE A 227 6.89 6.45 -14.34
C PHE A 227 6.72 5.16 -15.15
N MET A 228 7.09 4.02 -14.54
CA MET A 228 6.92 2.65 -15.07
C MET A 228 7.53 2.45 -16.48
N ALA A 229 8.63 3.13 -16.81
CA ALA A 229 9.26 3.03 -18.12
C ALA A 229 9.61 1.56 -18.46
N GLY A 230 9.53 1.12 -19.73
CA GLY A 230 10.00 -0.22 -20.11
C GLY A 230 11.50 -0.39 -19.87
N GLU A 231 12.12 -1.56 -20.11
CA GLU A 231 13.60 -1.64 -20.08
C GLU A 231 14.20 -1.00 -21.34
N CYS A 232 14.35 0.32 -21.33
CA CYS A 232 14.61 1.11 -22.54
C CYS A 232 16.08 1.52 -22.68
N GLY A 233 16.98 0.74 -22.10
CA GLY A 233 18.42 1.03 -22.12
C GLY A 233 18.82 2.25 -21.29
N TYR A 234 18.01 2.64 -20.29
CA TYR A 234 18.37 3.68 -19.32
C TYR A 234 18.89 3.10 -18.00
N ASN A 235 18.55 1.85 -17.69
CA ASN A 235 19.12 1.15 -16.54
C ASN A 235 20.61 0.88 -16.77
N ALA A 236 21.38 0.77 -15.69
CA ALA A 236 22.77 0.34 -15.77
C ALA A 236 22.90 -1.06 -16.42
N ASP A 237 23.99 -1.30 -17.15
CA ASP A 237 24.18 -2.52 -17.98
C ASP A 237 24.13 -3.85 -17.19
N CYS A 238 24.36 -3.81 -15.89
CA CYS A 238 24.27 -4.97 -15.00
C CYS A 238 22.83 -5.29 -14.55
N VAL A 239 21.90 -4.34 -14.66
CA VAL A 239 20.49 -4.58 -14.30
C VAL A 239 19.91 -5.63 -15.24
N THR A 240 19.29 -6.66 -14.66
CA THR A 240 18.84 -7.84 -15.39
C THR A 240 17.33 -8.00 -15.30
N ASN A 241 16.64 -8.06 -16.44
CA ASN A 241 15.22 -8.38 -16.50
C ASN A 241 14.91 -9.71 -15.82
N ALA A 242 13.84 -9.79 -15.03
CA ALA A 242 13.41 -11.04 -14.39
C ALA A 242 12.99 -12.14 -15.40
N LYS A 243 12.74 -11.77 -16.67
CA LYS A 243 12.52 -12.73 -17.77
C LYS A 243 13.80 -13.18 -18.46
N CYS A 244 14.93 -12.51 -18.24
CA CYS A 244 16.23 -12.93 -18.73
C CYS A 244 16.95 -13.87 -17.76
N ASP A 245 16.79 -13.63 -16.46
CA ASP A 245 17.38 -14.45 -15.40
C ASP A 245 16.44 -14.49 -14.19
N SER A 246 16.44 -15.60 -13.46
CA SER A 246 15.58 -15.84 -12.30
C SER A 246 16.08 -17.06 -11.51
N ASP A 247 15.60 -17.19 -10.28
CA ASP A 247 15.83 -18.35 -9.41
C ASP A 247 14.49 -18.84 -8.85
N ASN A 248 14.39 -20.13 -8.51
CA ASN A 248 13.18 -20.67 -7.88
C ASN A 248 12.83 -19.95 -6.57
N ALA A 249 13.81 -19.41 -5.85
CA ALA A 249 13.61 -18.62 -4.64
C ALA A 249 12.73 -17.37 -4.85
N VAL A 250 12.66 -16.83 -6.08
CA VAL A 250 11.88 -15.61 -6.39
C VAL A 250 10.61 -15.88 -7.19
N ALA A 251 10.25 -17.14 -7.44
CA ALA A 251 9.08 -17.50 -8.23
C ALA A 251 7.79 -16.83 -7.72
N ASP A 252 7.62 -16.76 -6.39
CA ASP A 252 6.46 -16.11 -5.77
C ASP A 252 6.64 -14.59 -5.65
N ALA A 253 7.87 -14.11 -5.52
CA ALA A 253 8.16 -12.68 -5.48
C ALA A 253 7.71 -11.97 -6.77
N GLU A 254 7.74 -12.64 -7.93
CA GLU A 254 7.17 -12.13 -9.18
C GLU A 254 5.67 -11.77 -9.07
N ASN A 255 4.92 -12.42 -8.15
CA ASN A 255 3.49 -12.17 -7.94
C ASN A 255 3.19 -11.37 -6.65
N ALA A 256 4.18 -11.15 -5.80
CA ALA A 256 4.05 -10.38 -4.56
C ALA A 256 4.54 -8.94 -4.69
N VAL A 257 5.60 -8.71 -5.47
CA VAL A 257 6.26 -7.41 -5.61
C VAL A 257 5.48 -6.49 -6.55
N ALA A 258 5.29 -5.24 -6.13
CA ALA A 258 4.64 -4.19 -6.89
C ALA A 258 5.54 -2.98 -7.08
N HIS A 259 5.38 -2.33 -8.23
CA HIS A 259 5.89 -1.00 -8.50
C HIS A 259 5.00 0.01 -7.78
N MET A 260 5.57 0.95 -7.03
CA MET A 260 4.83 1.94 -6.26
C MET A 260 4.83 3.31 -6.96
N LEU A 261 3.71 4.03 -6.89
CA LEU A 261 3.63 5.46 -7.17
C LEU A 261 2.93 6.16 -6.01
N TYR A 262 3.57 7.12 -5.38
CA TYR A 262 3.00 7.86 -4.26
C TYR A 262 3.42 9.33 -4.31
N ARG A 263 2.67 10.16 -3.59
CA ARG A 263 2.93 11.60 -3.51
C ARG A 263 3.61 11.94 -2.20
N SER A 264 4.71 12.68 -2.27
CA SER A 264 5.33 13.33 -1.12
C SER A 264 5.62 14.79 -1.45
N GLY A 265 5.12 15.70 -0.61
CA GLY A 265 5.18 17.14 -0.89
C GLY A 265 4.59 17.49 -2.26
N ARG A 266 5.41 18.11 -3.12
CA ARG A 266 5.04 18.47 -4.51
C ARG A 266 5.48 17.44 -5.56
N GLY A 267 6.15 16.36 -5.16
CA GLY A 267 6.66 15.33 -6.06
C GLY A 267 5.80 14.07 -6.07
N TYR A 268 5.87 13.34 -7.18
CA TYR A 268 5.47 11.95 -7.28
C TYR A 268 6.72 11.08 -7.38
N TYR A 269 6.79 10.04 -6.56
CA TYR A 269 7.96 9.19 -6.41
C TYR A 269 7.61 7.74 -6.68
N ILE A 270 8.62 6.99 -7.13
CA ILE A 270 8.53 5.56 -7.35
C ILE A 270 9.48 4.81 -6.42
N CYS A 271 8.99 3.67 -5.96
CA CYS A 271 9.69 2.68 -5.15
C CYS A 271 9.15 1.30 -5.51
N SER A 272 9.64 0.28 -4.81
CA SER A 272 9.13 -1.08 -4.83
C SER A 272 8.63 -1.48 -3.44
N GLY A 273 7.79 -2.50 -3.39
CA GLY A 273 7.40 -3.16 -2.15
C GLY A 273 6.74 -4.49 -2.45
N GLY A 274 6.45 -5.30 -1.44
CA GLY A 274 5.84 -6.61 -1.66
C GLY A 274 4.86 -7.02 -0.56
N LEU A 275 3.89 -7.83 -0.95
CA LEU A 275 2.94 -8.43 0.00
C LEU A 275 3.67 -9.41 0.93
N ILE A 276 3.41 -9.29 2.22
CA ILE A 276 3.97 -10.14 3.28
C ILE A 276 2.86 -10.95 3.94
N ASN A 277 3.12 -12.22 4.19
CA ASN A 277 2.17 -13.14 4.79
C ASN A 277 2.08 -12.97 6.31
N ASP A 278 0.91 -13.25 6.85
CA ASP A 278 0.64 -13.31 8.28
C ASP A 278 0.16 -14.73 8.67
N SER A 279 0.15 -15.03 9.98
CA SER A 279 -0.26 -16.33 10.51
C SER A 279 -1.77 -16.52 10.62
N ASP A 280 -2.58 -15.49 10.31
CA ASP A 280 -4.03 -15.55 10.37
C ASP A 280 -4.58 -16.08 9.03
N GLU A 281 -4.80 -17.39 8.99
CA GLU A 281 -5.42 -18.06 7.84
C GLU A 281 -6.88 -17.64 7.61
N THR A 282 -7.52 -17.00 8.58
CA THR A 282 -8.96 -16.67 8.56
C THR A 282 -9.25 -15.22 8.18
N ASN A 283 -8.35 -14.29 8.50
CA ASN A 283 -8.51 -12.86 8.21
C ASN A 283 -7.27 -12.28 7.55
N SER A 284 -7.08 -12.57 6.27
CA SER A 284 -5.89 -12.09 5.59
C SER A 284 -5.91 -10.60 5.32
N LEU A 285 -5.03 -9.89 5.99
CA LEU A 285 -4.81 -8.49 5.75
C LEU A 285 -3.90 -8.32 4.52
N PRO A 286 -4.15 -7.35 3.63
CA PRO A 286 -3.25 -7.04 2.53
C PRO A 286 -2.03 -6.25 3.06
N LEU A 287 -1.21 -6.91 3.89
CA LEU A 287 0.00 -6.35 4.45
C LEU A 287 1.08 -6.24 3.36
N PHE A 288 1.77 -5.09 3.33
CA PHE A 288 2.68 -4.73 2.26
C PHE A 288 3.93 -4.05 2.83
N LEU A 289 5.10 -4.66 2.61
CA LEU A 289 6.38 -4.19 3.09
C LEU A 289 7.06 -3.27 2.06
N THR A 290 7.58 -2.13 2.53
CA THR A 290 8.42 -1.20 1.76
C THR A 290 9.43 -0.51 2.69
N ALA A 291 10.16 0.49 2.19
CA ALA A 291 11.14 1.25 2.95
C ALA A 291 10.55 2.51 3.61
N ASN A 292 11.09 2.89 4.78
CA ASN A 292 10.71 4.12 5.49
C ASN A 292 11.02 5.38 4.68
N HIS A 293 12.17 5.42 4.01
CA HIS A 293 12.54 6.56 3.16
C HIS A 293 11.65 6.70 1.92
N CYS A 294 10.92 5.65 1.54
CA CYS A 294 9.86 5.74 0.54
C CYS A 294 8.59 6.34 1.17
N ILE A 295 8.04 5.66 2.18
CA ILE A 295 6.79 6.07 2.84
C ILE A 295 7.00 6.09 4.36
N SER A 296 6.89 7.26 4.97
CA SER A 296 7.00 7.44 6.43
C SER A 296 5.81 8.21 7.02
N ARG A 297 4.89 8.71 6.18
CA ARG A 297 3.76 9.54 6.61
C ARG A 297 2.44 9.03 6.05
N GLY A 298 1.39 9.14 6.85
CA GLY A 298 0.04 8.70 6.46
C GLY A 298 -0.48 9.33 5.15
N ARG A 299 -0.11 10.59 4.86
CA ARG A 299 -0.48 11.22 3.57
C ARG A 299 0.19 10.55 2.37
N GLU A 300 1.44 10.10 2.51
CA GLU A 300 2.15 9.36 1.46
C GLU A 300 1.47 8.00 1.24
N ALA A 301 1.26 7.23 2.31
CA ALA A 301 0.58 5.93 2.28
C ALA A 301 -0.83 6.02 1.67
N SER A 302 -1.62 7.02 2.06
CA SER A 302 -2.97 7.23 1.54
C SER A 302 -3.02 7.55 0.04
N SER A 303 -1.90 8.03 -0.51
CA SER A 303 -1.72 8.34 -1.94
C SER A 303 -1.04 7.20 -2.70
N LEU A 304 -0.69 6.08 -2.07
CA LEU A 304 -0.04 4.97 -2.75
C LEU A 304 -0.95 4.40 -3.85
N GLU A 305 -0.40 4.21 -5.05
CA GLU A 305 -0.93 3.29 -6.05
C GLU A 305 0.13 2.22 -6.29
N ALA A 306 -0.20 0.96 -6.02
CA ALA A 306 0.71 -0.17 -6.16
C ALA A 306 0.33 -0.99 -7.39
N PHE A 307 1.25 -1.15 -8.34
CA PHE A 307 1.05 -1.80 -9.62
C PHE A 307 1.70 -3.18 -9.60
N PHE A 308 0.88 -4.23 -9.59
CA PHE A 308 1.31 -5.62 -9.51
C PHE A 308 1.54 -6.22 -10.90
N LYS A 309 2.39 -7.25 -10.95
CA LYS A 309 2.67 -8.03 -12.18
C LYS A 309 3.15 -7.16 -13.34
N PHE A 310 3.84 -6.07 -13.01
CA PHE A 310 4.48 -5.20 -14.00
C PHE A 310 5.79 -5.84 -14.45
N ALA A 311 5.68 -6.77 -15.39
CA ALA A 311 6.81 -7.52 -15.94
C ALA A 311 6.85 -7.41 -17.47
N ALA A 312 8.04 -7.58 -18.04
CA ALA A 312 8.21 -7.74 -19.47
C ALA A 312 7.58 -9.07 -19.94
N SER A 313 7.18 -9.15 -21.22
CA SER A 313 6.60 -10.41 -21.74
C SER A 313 7.65 -11.48 -22.05
N GLY A 314 8.93 -11.08 -22.19
CA GLY A 314 10.06 -11.96 -22.39
C GLY A 314 11.40 -11.22 -22.22
N CYS A 315 12.50 -11.96 -22.25
CA CYS A 315 13.84 -11.38 -22.17
C CYS A 315 14.12 -10.46 -23.36
N GLY A 316 14.65 -9.25 -23.09
CA GLY A 316 14.94 -8.24 -24.12
C GLY A 316 13.70 -7.60 -24.76
N ASP A 317 12.51 -7.81 -24.18
CA ASP A 317 11.28 -7.20 -24.65
C ASP A 317 11.25 -5.71 -24.33
N THR A 318 11.48 -4.90 -25.36
CA THR A 318 11.38 -3.44 -25.31
C THR A 318 10.02 -2.92 -25.78
N SER A 319 9.00 -3.77 -25.92
CA SER A 319 7.65 -3.32 -26.31
C SER A 319 7.08 -2.28 -25.34
N LEU A 320 7.44 -2.38 -24.05
CA LEU A 320 7.10 -1.40 -23.02
C LEU A 320 7.81 -0.04 -23.17
N CYS A 321 8.79 0.05 -24.07
CA CYS A 321 9.49 1.29 -24.46
C CYS A 321 8.88 1.98 -25.66
N GLN A 322 8.36 1.19 -26.60
CA GLN A 322 7.80 1.67 -27.86
C GLN A 322 6.28 1.88 -27.78
N ALA A 323 5.64 1.22 -26.83
CA ALA A 323 4.31 1.57 -26.35
C ALA A 323 4.27 3.08 -26.10
N SER A 324 3.44 3.82 -26.84
CA SER A 324 3.05 5.13 -26.33
C SER A 324 2.50 4.92 -24.92
N TYR A 325 2.68 5.89 -24.03
CA TYR A 325 2.09 5.81 -22.69
C TYR A 325 0.59 5.48 -22.72
N ASP A 326 -0.06 5.73 -23.86
CA ASP A 326 -1.42 5.33 -24.23
C ASP A 326 -1.70 3.80 -24.18
N SER A 327 -0.66 2.96 -24.32
CA SER A 327 -0.72 1.50 -24.17
C SER A 327 -0.06 0.99 -22.89
N LEU A 328 0.55 1.89 -22.12
CA LEU A 328 1.07 1.60 -20.80
C LEU A 328 -0.07 1.70 -19.78
N ARG A 329 -0.47 0.54 -19.25
CA ARG A 329 -1.08 0.36 -17.92
C ARG A 329 -2.60 0.56 -17.82
N SER A 330 -3.38 0.09 -18.79
CA SER A 330 -4.79 -0.27 -18.55
C SER A 330 -4.98 -1.74 -18.07
N ASN A 331 -3.89 -2.52 -18.02
CA ASN A 331 -3.93 -3.98 -17.85
C ASN A 331 -3.19 -4.53 -16.62
N PHE A 332 -2.39 -3.71 -15.92
CA PHE A 332 -1.76 -4.16 -14.69
C PHE A 332 -2.74 -4.01 -13.53
N ASP A 333 -2.86 -5.08 -12.77
CA ASP A 333 -3.64 -5.09 -11.54
C ASP A 333 -3.03 -4.09 -10.57
N ARG A 334 -3.85 -3.34 -9.85
CA ARG A 334 -3.38 -2.32 -8.92
C ARG A 334 -4.32 -2.12 -7.75
N THR A 335 -3.79 -1.55 -6.69
CA THR A 335 -4.54 -1.08 -5.52
C THR A 335 -4.34 0.40 -5.30
N LEU A 336 -5.35 1.09 -4.79
CA LEU A 336 -5.30 2.50 -4.42
C LEU A 336 -5.41 2.71 -2.91
N GLY A 337 -4.44 3.41 -2.34
CA GLY A 337 -4.39 3.80 -0.94
C GLY A 337 -3.82 2.72 -0.02
N ALA A 338 -3.22 3.19 1.07
CA ALA A 338 -2.76 2.35 2.17
C ALA A 338 -2.75 3.16 3.48
N SER A 339 -2.59 2.45 4.59
CA SER A 339 -2.31 3.01 5.92
C SER A 339 -0.98 2.45 6.44
N ILE A 340 -0.28 3.24 7.27
CA ILE A 340 0.94 2.77 7.94
C ILE A 340 0.51 1.94 9.14
N VAL A 341 1.00 0.70 9.19
CA VAL A 341 0.85 -0.21 10.34
C VAL A 341 2.01 0.02 11.30
N SER A 342 3.23 -0.07 10.79
CA SER A 342 4.46 0.16 11.56
C SER A 342 5.55 0.74 10.66
N THR A 343 6.43 1.58 11.20
CA THR A 343 7.51 2.20 10.43
C THR A 343 8.69 2.56 11.31
N GLY A 344 9.91 2.35 10.82
CA GLY A 344 11.13 2.62 11.58
C GLY A 344 12.29 3.02 10.70
N SER A 345 12.94 4.14 11.03
CA SER A 345 14.06 4.69 10.26
C SER A 345 15.39 3.96 10.49
N ALA A 346 15.57 3.28 11.64
CA ALA A 346 16.82 2.60 11.99
C ALA A 346 17.14 1.45 11.01
N ALA A 347 16.14 0.58 10.76
CA ALA A 347 16.19 -0.47 9.74
C ALA A 347 15.49 -0.06 8.43
N ASP A 348 15.02 1.19 8.31
CA ASP A 348 14.38 1.76 7.11
C ASP A 348 13.25 0.91 6.53
N TYR A 349 12.31 0.51 7.38
CA TYR A 349 11.15 -0.29 6.97
C TYR A 349 9.84 0.48 7.18
N THR A 350 8.85 0.13 6.39
CA THR A 350 7.46 0.47 6.62
C THR A 350 6.59 -0.72 6.26
N LEU A 351 5.83 -1.20 7.24
CA LEU A 351 4.72 -2.12 7.03
C LEU A 351 3.45 -1.32 6.79
N LEU A 352 2.82 -1.55 5.65
CA LEU A 352 1.57 -0.94 5.25
C LEU A 352 0.43 -1.96 5.27
N ARG A 353 -0.80 -1.47 5.43
CA ARG A 353 -2.02 -2.19 5.06
C ARG A 353 -2.64 -1.50 3.86
N LEU A 354 -2.76 -2.20 2.74
CA LEU A 354 -3.43 -1.67 1.54
C LEU A 354 -4.92 -1.44 1.84
N SER A 355 -5.49 -0.37 1.29
CA SER A 355 -6.91 -0.05 1.46
C SER A 355 -7.84 -0.92 0.62
N GLU A 356 -7.28 -1.59 -0.39
CA GLU A 356 -7.98 -2.51 -1.27
C GLU A 356 -7.35 -3.90 -1.13
N ALA A 357 -8.14 -4.94 -1.40
CA ALA A 357 -7.63 -6.31 -1.42
C ALA A 357 -6.52 -6.44 -2.48
N ALA A 358 -5.51 -7.26 -2.18
CA ALA A 358 -4.50 -7.62 -3.18
C ALA A 358 -5.19 -8.19 -4.44
N PRO A 359 -4.63 -7.97 -5.63
CA PRO A 359 -5.15 -8.58 -6.84
C PRO A 359 -5.19 -10.11 -6.77
N ALA A 360 -6.19 -10.70 -7.43
CA ALA A 360 -6.29 -12.14 -7.59
C ALA A 360 -5.01 -12.75 -8.19
N GLY A 361 -4.53 -13.86 -7.63
CA GLY A 361 -3.28 -14.51 -8.01
C GLY A 361 -2.03 -13.80 -7.49
N SER A 362 -2.15 -12.83 -6.58
CA SER A 362 -1.01 -12.32 -5.83
C SER A 362 -0.51 -13.34 -4.82
N ALA A 363 0.81 -13.37 -4.63
CA ALA A 363 1.46 -14.11 -3.55
C ALA A 363 1.69 -13.19 -2.35
N PHE A 364 1.64 -13.77 -1.16
CA PHE A 364 2.02 -13.17 0.11
C PHE A 364 3.27 -13.90 0.57
N LEU A 365 4.41 -13.22 0.56
CA LEU A 365 5.69 -13.85 0.84
C LEU A 365 5.78 -14.25 2.32
N GLY A 366 6.32 -15.44 2.55
CA GLY A 366 6.75 -15.86 3.87
C GLY A 366 7.84 -14.93 4.40
N TRP A 367 8.17 -15.06 5.67
CA TRP A 367 9.21 -14.26 6.31
C TRP A 367 10.03 -15.10 7.27
N ASN A 368 11.27 -14.65 7.52
CA ASN A 368 12.24 -15.34 8.37
C ASN A 368 13.00 -14.30 9.20
N ALA A 369 12.80 -14.34 10.51
CA ALA A 369 13.41 -13.39 11.46
C ALA A 369 14.75 -13.86 12.03
N GLU A 370 15.44 -14.81 11.39
CA GLU A 370 16.83 -15.13 11.72
C GLU A 370 17.79 -14.01 11.31
N ASP A 371 18.85 -13.80 12.10
CA ASP A 371 19.82 -12.73 11.90
C ASP A 371 20.76 -12.97 10.70
N VAL A 372 20.21 -12.90 9.49
CA VAL A 372 20.95 -13.12 8.23
C VAL A 372 22.08 -12.10 8.03
N ALA A 373 22.01 -10.93 8.68
CA ALA A 373 23.02 -9.87 8.63
C ALA A 373 24.43 -10.34 9.08
N PHE A 374 24.51 -11.42 9.86
CA PHE A 374 25.76 -12.03 10.34
C PHE A 374 26.10 -13.38 9.67
N SER A 375 25.30 -13.80 8.68
CA SER A 375 25.45 -15.09 8.00
C SER A 375 26.30 -14.94 6.73
N ASN A 376 27.62 -14.84 6.88
CA ASN A 376 28.53 -14.65 5.75
C ASN A 376 28.36 -15.75 4.68
N GLY A 377 28.23 -15.35 3.41
CA GLY A 377 28.04 -16.29 2.31
C GLY A 377 26.57 -16.70 2.06
N ALA A 378 25.62 -16.23 2.87
CA ALA A 378 24.20 -16.49 2.62
C ALA A 378 23.78 -15.88 1.27
N MET A 379 23.13 -16.69 0.43
CA MET A 379 22.60 -16.26 -0.86
C MET A 379 21.23 -15.62 -0.66
N LEU A 380 21.03 -14.48 -1.30
CA LEU A 380 19.83 -13.68 -1.25
C LEU A 380 19.37 -13.35 -2.68
N HIS A 381 18.07 -13.22 -2.86
CA HIS A 381 17.44 -12.99 -4.16
C HIS A 381 16.39 -11.88 -4.08
N ARG A 382 16.16 -11.17 -5.18
CA ARG A 382 15.23 -10.03 -5.22
C ARG A 382 14.53 -9.91 -6.57
N ILE A 383 13.27 -9.48 -6.50
CA ILE A 383 12.54 -8.86 -7.60
C ILE A 383 12.33 -7.38 -7.25
N SER A 384 12.63 -6.46 -8.17
CA SER A 384 12.45 -5.02 -7.95
C SER A 384 12.15 -4.25 -9.24
N HIS A 385 11.92 -2.93 -9.13
CA HIS A 385 11.61 -2.02 -10.24
C HIS A 385 12.62 -0.87 -10.37
N PRO A 386 13.86 -1.13 -10.83
CA PRO A 386 14.91 -0.12 -10.95
C PRO A 386 14.54 0.94 -12.01
N GLN A 387 14.57 2.21 -11.63
CA GLN A 387 14.24 3.39 -12.43
C GLN A 387 12.85 3.33 -13.11
N GLY A 388 11.93 2.59 -12.49
CA GLY A 388 10.60 2.37 -13.04
C GLY A 388 10.55 1.27 -14.10
N ALA A 389 11.61 0.47 -14.27
CA ALA A 389 11.61 -0.69 -15.13
C ALA A 389 10.56 -1.73 -14.72
N PRO A 390 10.14 -2.61 -15.65
CA PRO A 390 9.48 -3.86 -15.31
C PRO A 390 10.32 -4.68 -14.32
N GLN A 391 9.74 -5.74 -13.76
CA GLN A 391 10.44 -6.60 -12.81
C GLN A 391 11.85 -6.99 -13.28
N SER A 392 12.85 -6.61 -12.50
CA SER A 392 14.24 -7.01 -12.63
C SER A 392 14.61 -7.99 -11.53
N TYR A 393 15.46 -8.95 -11.85
CA TYR A 393 16.01 -9.94 -10.94
C TYR A 393 17.44 -9.56 -10.53
N SER A 394 17.75 -9.77 -9.25
CA SER A 394 19.12 -9.72 -8.75
C SER A 394 19.36 -10.78 -7.68
N SER A 395 20.62 -11.22 -7.59
CA SER A 395 21.10 -12.11 -6.52
C SER A 395 22.34 -11.53 -5.85
N HIS A 396 22.46 -11.77 -4.56
CA HIS A 396 23.46 -11.16 -3.71
C HIS A 396 23.98 -12.16 -2.68
N VAL A 397 25.23 -12.00 -2.28
CA VAL A 397 25.82 -12.80 -1.21
C VAL A 397 26.14 -11.91 -0.03
N VAL A 398 25.65 -12.28 1.16
CA VAL A 398 25.94 -11.55 2.40
C VAL A 398 27.45 -11.53 2.66
N ASP A 399 28.00 -10.33 2.83
CA ASP A 399 29.41 -10.09 3.09
C ASP A 399 29.56 -9.45 4.46
N THR A 400 30.03 -10.25 5.43
CA THR A 400 30.26 -9.77 6.81
C THR A 400 31.46 -8.85 6.98
N SER A 401 32.33 -8.82 5.98
CA SER A 401 33.53 -7.98 5.95
C SER A 401 33.31 -6.64 5.25
N ALA A 402 32.18 -6.46 4.56
CA ALA A 402 31.81 -5.20 3.92
C ALA A 402 31.83 -4.04 4.94
N GLY A 403 32.43 -2.92 4.51
CA GLY A 403 32.42 -1.69 5.28
C GLY A 403 31.00 -1.17 5.52
N GLN A 404 30.74 -0.67 6.72
CA GLN A 404 29.45 -0.13 7.10
C GLN A 404 29.39 1.38 6.84
N CYS A 405 28.22 1.86 6.45
CA CYS A 405 27.96 3.29 6.37
C CYS A 405 27.65 3.82 7.77
N GLN A 406 28.13 5.02 8.12
CA GLN A 406 28.16 5.52 9.51
C GLN A 406 26.79 5.50 10.23
N SER A 407 25.68 5.63 9.51
CA SER A 407 24.31 5.60 10.05
C SER A 407 23.59 4.26 9.90
N TRP A 408 24.23 3.25 9.30
CA TRP A 408 23.65 1.98 8.89
C TRP A 408 24.46 0.82 9.52
N PRO A 409 24.32 0.58 10.83
CA PRO A 409 25.05 -0.49 11.49
C PRO A 409 24.55 -1.86 11.02
N ARG A 410 25.47 -2.83 10.93
CA ARG A 410 25.12 -4.25 10.74
C ARG A 410 24.34 -4.75 11.95
N GLY A 411 23.35 -5.61 11.70
CA GLY A 411 22.32 -5.97 12.69
C GLY A 411 21.02 -5.34 12.23
N ASP A 412 20.92 -4.01 12.28
CA ASP A 412 19.80 -3.25 11.68
C ASP A 412 19.78 -3.39 10.15
N ARG A 413 20.94 -3.69 9.56
CA ARG A 413 21.16 -3.76 8.12
C ARG A 413 21.87 -5.04 7.69
N ILE A 414 21.49 -5.53 6.52
CA ILE A 414 22.17 -6.61 5.81
C ILE A 414 23.04 -5.99 4.74
N TYR A 415 24.31 -6.38 4.71
CA TYR A 415 25.26 -5.97 3.69
C TYR A 415 25.57 -7.14 2.78
N SER A 416 25.34 -6.97 1.48
CA SER A 416 25.55 -8.02 0.48
C SER A 416 26.27 -7.48 -0.76
N ARG A 417 26.91 -8.39 -1.51
CA ARG A 417 27.56 -8.10 -2.79
C ARG A 417 26.77 -8.72 -3.92
N ASP A 418 26.52 -7.94 -4.96
CA ASP A 418 25.76 -8.37 -6.12
C ASP A 418 26.55 -9.45 -6.89
N VAL A 419 25.86 -10.51 -7.28
CA VAL A 419 26.40 -11.62 -8.09
C VAL A 419 25.79 -11.59 -9.49
N VAL A 420 24.48 -11.37 -9.56
CA VAL A 420 23.70 -11.19 -10.79
C VAL A 420 22.78 -10.00 -10.59
N GLY A 421 22.58 -9.20 -11.64
CA GLY A 421 21.72 -8.03 -11.53
C GLY A 421 22.35 -6.91 -10.72
N ALA A 422 21.59 -5.85 -10.55
CA ALA A 422 21.90 -4.75 -9.64
C ALA A 422 20.59 -4.08 -9.22
N THR A 423 20.69 -3.10 -8.31
CA THR A 423 19.57 -2.23 -7.93
C THR A 423 19.84 -0.78 -8.31
N GLU A 424 18.78 0.00 -8.49
CA GLU A 424 18.85 1.44 -8.79
C GLU A 424 17.73 2.20 -8.06
N GLY A 425 17.67 3.52 -8.20
CA GLY A 425 16.55 4.34 -7.70
C GLY A 425 15.22 3.76 -8.16
N GLY A 426 14.26 3.55 -7.27
CA GLY A 426 12.99 2.84 -7.58
C GLY A 426 12.97 1.38 -7.12
N SER A 427 14.12 0.71 -6.99
CA SER A 427 14.20 -0.61 -6.34
C SER A 427 13.96 -0.52 -4.82
N SER A 428 14.13 0.65 -4.21
CA SER A 428 13.95 0.90 -2.78
C SER A 428 12.67 0.29 -2.23
N GLY A 429 12.76 -0.41 -1.09
CA GLY A 429 11.64 -1.08 -0.44
C GLY A 429 11.28 -2.46 -1.00
N SER A 430 11.89 -2.90 -2.10
CA SER A 430 11.70 -4.29 -2.58
C SER A 430 12.16 -5.31 -1.53
N PRO A 431 11.36 -6.35 -1.24
CA PRO A 431 11.78 -7.41 -0.35
C PRO A 431 13.00 -8.16 -0.90
N VAL A 432 13.91 -8.53 0.00
CA VAL A 432 14.98 -9.49 -0.29
C VAL A 432 14.63 -10.82 0.38
N VAL A 433 14.73 -11.92 -0.36
CA VAL A 433 14.37 -13.25 0.10
C VAL A 433 15.59 -14.17 0.20
N ASN A 434 15.56 -15.10 1.15
CA ASN A 434 16.53 -16.19 1.24
C ASN A 434 16.27 -17.26 0.15
N SER A 435 17.11 -18.29 0.09
CA SER A 435 16.94 -19.40 -0.88
C SER A 435 15.67 -20.25 -0.69
N ALA A 436 14.92 -20.06 0.40
CA ALA A 436 13.61 -20.67 0.62
C ALA A 436 12.44 -19.77 0.16
N GLY A 437 12.73 -18.57 -0.35
CA GLY A 437 11.71 -17.60 -0.78
C GLY A 437 11.07 -16.80 0.37
N GLU A 438 11.70 -16.78 1.55
CA GLU A 438 11.21 -16.04 2.72
C GLU A 438 11.88 -14.68 2.82
N ILE A 439 11.10 -13.64 3.11
CA ILE A 439 11.59 -12.28 3.37
C ILE A 439 12.56 -12.31 4.56
N VAL A 440 13.76 -11.77 4.34
CA VAL A 440 14.75 -11.50 5.39
C VAL A 440 15.08 -10.01 5.52
N GLY A 441 14.51 -9.17 4.66
CA GLY A 441 14.68 -7.73 4.68
C GLY A 441 14.05 -7.02 3.50
N GLN A 442 14.33 -5.73 3.36
CA GLN A 442 13.88 -4.89 2.25
C GLN A 442 14.93 -3.84 1.87
N LEU A 443 15.02 -3.51 0.59
CA LEU A 443 16.09 -2.66 0.07
C LEU A 443 16.03 -1.25 0.67
N SER A 444 17.14 -0.83 1.25
CA SER A 444 17.34 0.54 1.73
C SER A 444 18.17 1.37 0.76
N GLY A 445 19.15 0.75 0.10
CA GLY A 445 20.01 1.40 -0.88
C GLY A 445 21.35 0.69 -1.02
N ALA A 446 22.41 1.47 -1.23
CA ALA A 446 23.77 0.96 -1.37
C ALA A 446 24.76 1.72 -0.48
N CYS A 447 25.87 1.06 -0.15
CA CYS A 447 26.95 1.63 0.65
C CYS A 447 28.30 1.25 0.03
N GLY A 448 29.18 2.22 -0.20
CA GLY A 448 30.44 1.96 -0.88
C GLY A 448 31.20 3.22 -1.23
N THR A 449 32.26 3.06 -2.01
CA THR A 449 33.13 4.18 -2.43
C THR A 449 32.86 4.65 -3.86
N ASN A 450 32.04 3.94 -4.63
CA ASN A 450 31.76 4.26 -6.04
C ASN A 450 30.25 4.22 -6.35
N LEU A 451 29.43 4.87 -5.53
CA LEU A 451 27.95 4.83 -5.64
C LEU A 451 27.38 5.46 -6.93
N ASN A 452 28.21 6.04 -7.80
CA ASN A 452 27.77 6.54 -9.11
C ASN A 452 27.80 5.44 -10.20
N ASP A 453 28.36 4.27 -9.88
CA ASP A 453 28.38 3.10 -10.75
C ASP A 453 27.63 1.95 -10.06
N ASN A 454 26.38 1.75 -10.46
CA ASN A 454 25.52 0.70 -9.90
C ASN A 454 26.05 -0.71 -10.16
N CYS A 455 26.99 -0.88 -11.12
CA CYS A 455 27.58 -2.17 -11.48
C CYS A 455 28.89 -2.47 -10.74
N ASP A 456 29.40 -1.55 -9.91
CA ASP A 456 30.63 -1.75 -9.14
C ASP A 456 30.38 -2.54 -7.84
N ALA A 457 29.99 -3.81 -7.98
CA ALA A 457 29.74 -4.71 -6.86
C ALA A 457 30.98 -4.98 -5.98
N GLN A 458 32.20 -4.66 -6.48
CA GLN A 458 33.43 -4.80 -5.70
C GLN A 458 33.55 -3.70 -4.64
N ASN A 459 33.25 -2.46 -5.03
CA ASN A 459 33.40 -1.30 -4.14
C ASN A 459 32.08 -0.88 -3.47
N ASN A 460 30.94 -1.37 -3.97
CA ASN A 460 29.62 -1.10 -3.43
C ASN A 460 28.98 -2.37 -2.87
N ALA A 461 28.33 -2.23 -1.72
CA ALA A 461 27.46 -3.23 -1.13
C ALA A 461 26.01 -2.79 -1.30
N THR A 462 25.15 -3.74 -1.65
CA THR A 462 23.70 -3.59 -1.56
C THR A 462 23.29 -3.74 -0.11
N VAL A 463 22.47 -2.80 0.38
CA VAL A 463 22.10 -2.69 1.79
C VAL A 463 20.59 -2.77 1.97
N ASP A 464 20.18 -3.75 2.77
CA ASP A 464 18.79 -3.97 3.16
C ASP A 464 18.57 -3.64 4.63
N GLY A 465 17.37 -3.21 4.98
CA GLY A 465 16.87 -3.28 6.35
C GLY A 465 16.71 -4.73 6.76
N ALA A 466 17.29 -5.13 7.89
CA ALA A 466 17.21 -6.51 8.35
C ALA A 466 15.85 -6.78 9.01
N PHE A 467 15.08 -7.73 8.48
CA PHE A 467 13.78 -8.10 9.03
C PHE A 467 13.88 -8.52 10.50
N ALA A 468 14.92 -9.28 10.86
CA ALA A 468 15.20 -9.69 12.23
C ALA A 468 15.33 -8.50 13.21
N ALA A 469 15.86 -7.35 12.77
CA ALA A 469 16.08 -6.18 13.63
C ALA A 469 14.78 -5.46 13.99
N TYR A 470 13.76 -5.50 13.12
CA TYR A 470 12.48 -4.86 13.37
C TYR A 470 11.33 -5.83 13.56
N PHE A 471 11.57 -7.14 13.55
CA PHE A 471 10.52 -8.15 13.69
C PHE A 471 9.65 -7.93 14.92
N GLY A 472 10.24 -7.56 16.06
CA GLY A 472 9.49 -7.29 17.29
C GLY A 472 8.46 -6.14 17.17
N GLU A 473 8.66 -5.21 16.23
CA GLU A 473 7.75 -4.08 15.98
C GLU A 473 6.61 -4.44 15.03
N VAL A 474 6.68 -5.61 14.38
CA VAL A 474 5.69 -6.08 13.40
C VAL A 474 5.11 -7.45 13.75
N GLU A 475 5.64 -8.13 14.78
CA GLU A 475 5.30 -9.49 15.17
C GLU A 475 3.80 -9.63 15.48
N SER A 476 3.20 -8.67 16.19
CA SER A 476 1.76 -8.71 16.52
C SER A 476 0.86 -8.70 15.28
N PHE A 477 1.30 -8.07 14.18
CA PHE A 477 0.53 -8.00 12.93
C PHE A 477 0.76 -9.21 12.02
N LEU A 478 1.93 -9.85 12.13
CA LEU A 478 2.33 -10.97 11.26
C LEU A 478 2.11 -12.33 11.92
N ALA A 479 2.09 -12.39 13.24
CA ALA A 479 1.90 -13.59 14.03
C ALA A 479 1.07 -13.29 15.29
N PRO A 480 -0.21 -12.88 15.16
CA PRO A 480 -1.06 -12.47 16.29
C PRO A 480 -1.29 -13.51 17.41
N GLY A 481 -0.74 -14.73 17.30
CA GLY A 481 -0.73 -15.73 18.39
C GLY A 481 0.67 -16.17 18.86
N GLY A 482 1.75 -15.60 18.32
CA GLY A 482 3.14 -16.03 18.54
C GLY A 482 3.84 -15.38 19.74
N GLY A 483 3.35 -14.23 20.20
CA GLY A 483 3.90 -13.48 21.32
C GLY A 483 2.82 -13.15 22.36
N GLY A 484 2.89 -13.79 23.53
CA GLY A 484 2.21 -13.28 24.72
C GLY A 484 0.69 -13.48 24.82
N GLY A 485 0.16 -14.69 24.62
CA GLY A 485 -1.02 -15.17 25.35
C GLY A 485 -2.36 -14.44 25.16
N CYS A 486 -2.56 -13.69 24.08
CA CYS A 486 -3.87 -13.14 23.72
C CYS A 486 -4.60 -14.08 22.75
N ASN A 487 -5.85 -14.43 23.04
CA ASN A 487 -6.70 -15.23 22.17
C ASN A 487 -7.83 -14.33 21.67
N VAL A 488 -7.82 -14.02 20.37
CA VAL A 488 -8.91 -13.25 19.75
C VAL A 488 -10.21 -14.05 19.85
N THR A 489 -11.10 -13.61 20.72
CA THR A 489 -12.48 -14.13 20.83
C THR A 489 -13.51 -13.16 20.25
N GLU A 490 -13.12 -11.91 20.04
CA GLU A 490 -13.97 -10.82 19.54
C GLU A 490 -13.24 -10.02 18.44
N VAL A 491 -13.99 -9.39 17.54
CA VAL A 491 -13.42 -8.60 16.40
C VAL A 491 -13.29 -7.12 16.74
N ILE A 492 -14.02 -6.71 17.77
CA ILE A 492 -14.13 -5.39 18.42
C ILE A 492 -14.42 -5.76 19.87
N GLU A 493 -13.70 -5.20 20.83
CA GLU A 493 -13.91 -5.49 22.25
C GLU A 493 -15.33 -5.10 22.69
N THR A 494 -16.14 -6.11 22.97
CA THR A 494 -17.52 -5.97 23.52
C THR A 494 -17.64 -6.56 24.92
N SER A 495 -16.69 -7.39 25.35
CA SER A 495 -16.63 -8.03 26.67
C SER A 495 -15.85 -7.19 27.68
N CYS A 496 -16.26 -5.93 27.84
CA CYS A 496 -15.58 -4.86 28.59
C CYS A 496 -15.46 -4.99 30.13
N SER A 497 -15.50 -6.20 30.69
CA SER A 497 -15.39 -6.40 32.14
C SER A 497 -14.84 -7.79 32.55
N ASP A 498 -14.34 -8.57 31.59
CA ASP A 498 -13.90 -9.94 31.83
C ASP A 498 -12.39 -10.06 32.15
N GLY A 499 -11.65 -8.96 32.05
CA GLY A 499 -10.22 -8.90 32.34
C GLY A 499 -9.34 -9.45 31.23
N GLN A 500 -9.87 -9.64 30.03
CA GLN A 500 -9.17 -10.13 28.84
C GLN A 500 -9.13 -9.04 27.76
N ASP A 501 -8.11 -9.14 26.92
CA ASP A 501 -7.99 -8.43 25.66
C ASP A 501 -8.55 -9.40 24.61
N ASN A 502 -9.84 -9.28 24.31
CA ASN A 502 -10.59 -10.25 23.51
C ASN A 502 -10.45 -9.96 22.02
N ASP A 503 -10.02 -8.76 21.60
CA ASP A 503 -9.71 -8.41 20.20
C ASP A 503 -8.21 -8.25 19.91
N CYS A 504 -7.36 -8.37 20.93
CA CYS A 504 -5.90 -8.36 20.88
C CYS A 504 -5.31 -7.05 20.34
N ASP A 505 -5.98 -5.92 20.59
CA ASP A 505 -5.50 -4.58 20.21
C ASP A 505 -4.46 -4.01 21.20
N GLY A 506 -4.25 -4.71 22.33
CA GLY A 506 -3.26 -4.38 23.35
C GLY A 506 -3.83 -3.60 24.53
N ASP A 507 -5.11 -3.23 24.51
CA ASP A 507 -5.84 -2.69 25.64
C ASP A 507 -6.76 -3.78 26.26
N THR A 508 -7.36 -3.52 27.42
CA THR A 508 -8.15 -4.54 28.16
C THR A 508 -9.33 -3.86 28.81
N ASP A 509 -10.54 -4.40 28.62
CA ASP A 509 -11.78 -3.89 29.21
C ASP A 509 -11.93 -2.36 29.03
N ALA A 510 -12.07 -1.62 30.13
CA ALA A 510 -12.26 -0.17 30.14
C ALA A 510 -11.01 0.66 29.74
N ALA A 511 -9.86 0.02 29.51
CA ALA A 511 -8.72 0.67 28.86
C ALA A 511 -8.89 0.69 27.33
N ASP A 512 -9.68 -0.24 26.80
CA ASP A 512 -9.94 -0.42 25.38
C ASP A 512 -10.86 0.66 24.83
N SER A 513 -10.51 1.17 23.65
CA SER A 513 -11.23 2.23 22.95
C SER A 513 -12.60 1.77 22.41
N ASP A 514 -12.76 0.48 22.16
CA ASP A 514 -14.00 -0.15 21.69
C ASP A 514 -15.02 -0.32 22.83
N CYS A 515 -14.51 -0.45 24.06
CA CYS A 515 -15.28 -0.43 25.29
C CYS A 515 -15.82 0.93 25.73
N ALA A 516 -15.43 2.01 25.04
CA ALA A 516 -15.87 3.38 25.34
C ALA A 516 -17.38 3.61 25.13
N THR A 517 -18.14 2.59 24.74
CA THR A 517 -19.60 2.65 24.52
C THR A 517 -20.45 2.08 25.68
N GLY A 518 -19.84 1.39 26.66
CA GLY A 518 -20.58 0.64 27.70
C GLY A 518 -20.95 1.41 28.98
N GLY A 519 -20.29 2.54 29.27
CA GLY A 519 -20.48 3.26 30.53
C GLY A 519 -21.61 4.31 30.50
N GLY A 520 -22.10 4.70 31.69
CA GLY A 520 -23.12 5.73 31.82
C GLY A 520 -22.65 7.09 31.26
N ALA A 521 -23.52 7.75 30.49
CA ALA A 521 -23.27 9.08 29.94
C ALA A 521 -23.07 10.13 31.07
N PRO A 522 -22.45 11.31 30.80
CA PRO A 522 -22.28 12.36 31.80
C PRO A 522 -23.59 12.68 32.55
N GLY A 523 -23.52 12.66 33.88
CA GLY A 523 -24.68 12.86 34.76
C GLY A 523 -25.35 11.58 35.27
N THR A 524 -25.01 10.41 34.72
CA THR A 524 -25.49 9.10 35.24
C THR A 524 -24.88 8.81 36.61
N ALA A 525 -25.63 8.20 37.52
CA ALA A 525 -25.10 7.79 38.83
C ALA A 525 -24.04 6.69 38.67
N CYS A 526 -22.99 6.75 39.47
CA CYS A 526 -21.88 5.78 39.46
C CYS A 526 -21.40 5.49 40.88
N GLN A 527 -20.63 4.43 41.04
CA GLN A 527 -19.93 4.03 42.27
C GLN A 527 -18.42 3.94 42.05
N VAL A 528 -17.99 3.53 40.85
CA VAL A 528 -16.59 3.41 40.43
C VAL A 528 -16.39 4.05 39.05
N ASN A 529 -15.14 4.34 38.69
CA ASN A 529 -14.82 5.00 37.42
C ASN A 529 -15.27 4.20 36.19
N SER A 530 -15.20 2.87 36.24
CA SER A 530 -15.64 1.96 35.19
C SER A 530 -17.15 1.97 34.92
N ASP A 531 -17.95 2.58 35.81
CA ASP A 531 -19.39 2.75 35.57
C ASP A 531 -19.70 3.85 34.53
N CYS A 532 -18.68 4.59 34.08
CA CYS A 532 -18.82 5.80 33.28
C CYS A 532 -18.10 5.67 31.94
N ALA A 533 -18.73 6.12 30.85
CA ALA A 533 -18.11 6.09 29.52
C ALA A 533 -16.83 6.93 29.44
N SER A 534 -16.67 7.91 30.33
CA SER A 534 -15.48 8.75 30.46
C SER A 534 -14.41 8.21 31.43
N ASN A 535 -14.63 7.02 32.00
CA ASN A 535 -13.84 6.42 33.09
C ASN A 535 -13.64 7.39 34.28
N LYS A 536 -14.62 8.27 34.52
CA LYS A 536 -14.56 9.34 35.53
C LYS A 536 -15.86 9.43 36.30
N CYS A 537 -15.90 8.75 37.44
CA CYS A 537 -16.95 8.85 38.44
C CYS A 537 -16.53 9.85 39.52
N LYS A 538 -17.30 10.92 39.73
CA LYS A 538 -16.90 11.98 40.69
C LYS A 538 -18.06 12.61 41.43
N GLY A 539 -18.05 12.47 42.75
CA GLY A 539 -18.99 13.14 43.66
C GLY A 539 -18.73 12.75 45.12
N LYS A 540 -19.68 13.07 46.00
CA LYS A 540 -19.62 12.63 47.41
C LYS A 540 -20.05 11.15 47.50
N PRO A 541 -19.57 10.38 48.49
CA PRO A 541 -20.07 9.02 48.74
C PRO A 541 -21.60 9.02 48.84
N GLY A 542 -22.25 8.16 48.03
CA GLY A 542 -23.71 8.09 47.90
C GLY A 542 -24.35 9.05 46.88
N ALA A 543 -23.57 9.88 46.19
CA ALA A 543 -24.06 10.82 45.16
C ALA A 543 -23.01 11.08 44.06
N MET A 544 -22.31 10.04 43.61
CA MET A 544 -21.32 10.16 42.53
C MET A 544 -22.00 10.07 41.17
N THR A 545 -21.51 10.86 40.20
CA THR A 545 -22.00 10.84 38.82
C THR A 545 -20.86 10.81 37.80
N CYS A 546 -21.13 10.21 36.65
CA CYS A 546 -20.26 10.20 35.49
C CYS A 546 -20.02 11.59 34.95
N ARG A 547 -18.79 11.85 34.50
CA ARG A 547 -18.34 13.18 34.05
C ARG A 547 -18.32 13.33 32.55
#